data_AF-A0AAD8XTE4-F1
#
_entry.id   AF-A0AAD8XTE4-F1
#
_cell.length_a   1.000
_cell.length_b   1.000
_cell.length_c   1.000
_cell.angle_alpha   90.00
_cell.angle_beta   90.00
_cell.angle_gamma   90.00
#
_symmetry.space_group_name_H-M   'P 1'
#
loop_
_entity.id
_entity.type
_entity.pdbx_description
1 polymer ?
#
loop_
_entity_poly.entity_id
_entity_poly.type
_entity_poly.pdbx_seq_one_letter_code
_entity_poly.pdbx_strand_id
1 'polypeptide(L)'
;MGFSFSTPYLYGGMTFNGVPEFVKCADDLSAVGDCAGILICSILGTTWYDTTKELFPASNIVLTKDQLESIKNLIDGKCNVIQGEQYDAPEVVVRGYGYDGPYGQGMTSFTKDPLAMVTRDGDPEFAAFVSFVIRTLFLAEKENITMMTADTFAQTQSVEAITFAQSVQGISFAQATELAQYNGLRQSLAAVGNYGEMYTRHLASISPRLEMNEINNEETTGFLYSHPFGKVDTVGPEPINGGVIERILQRGFLRCGIPSRNYPDGLEDWQEARYDKSILFHMEFCRALSASVLQRTPDNVSFQSYSDYDDIYLALENGDIDVYSGGAVDVDSDFLLPGMAFSSPYFYEGGKAFALVTQDVDVQWADFVYWVTMATIYAEENGITQNTSNEMPLVNLFGTDMERLLRDAILAVGNYDEMYRRVFGQNATRVGLNMLNASPFGPQHYPYLY
;
A
#
# COMPACT_ATOMS: atom_id res chain seq x y z
N MET A 1 4.89 -22.83 1.52
CA MET A 1 3.88 -22.36 0.56
C MET A 1 3.35 -21.06 1.12
N GLY A 2 3.76 -19.94 0.55
CA GLY A 2 3.25 -18.63 0.92
C GLY A 2 2.13 -18.18 -0.03
N PHE A 3 1.68 -16.94 0.17
CA PHE A 3 0.60 -16.32 -0.57
C PHE A 3 0.99 -14.93 -1.03
N SER A 4 0.56 -14.59 -2.24
CA SER A 4 0.76 -13.28 -2.84
C SER A 4 -0.55 -12.51 -2.81
N PHE A 5 -0.46 -11.19 -2.62
CA PHE A 5 -1.63 -10.33 -2.50
C PHE A 5 -1.70 -9.40 -3.70
N SER A 6 -2.89 -9.24 -4.26
CA SER A 6 -3.13 -8.26 -5.30
C SER A 6 -3.04 -6.83 -4.77
N THR A 7 -3.06 -5.85 -5.68
CA THR A 7 -3.49 -4.49 -5.30
C THR A 7 -4.84 -4.57 -4.55
N PRO A 8 -5.01 -3.90 -3.40
CA PRO A 8 -6.28 -3.92 -2.67
C PRO A 8 -7.44 -3.43 -3.55
N TYR A 9 -8.55 -4.17 -3.54
CA TYR A 9 -9.76 -3.81 -4.30
C TYR A 9 -10.81 -3.12 -3.45
N LEU A 10 -10.71 -3.21 -2.12
CA LEU A 10 -11.62 -2.55 -1.19
C LEU A 10 -10.82 -2.13 0.03
N TYR A 11 -10.81 -0.83 0.32
CA TYR A 11 -10.25 -0.30 1.55
C TYR A 11 -11.36 -0.23 2.59
N GLY A 12 -11.11 -0.84 3.74
CA GLY A 12 -12.03 -0.90 4.86
C GLY A 12 -11.36 -0.49 6.16
N GLY A 13 -12.10 -0.77 7.21
CA GLY A 13 -11.70 -0.56 8.59
C GLY A 13 -12.90 -0.28 9.49
N MET A 14 -12.61 -0.27 10.79
CA MET A 14 -13.58 -0.09 11.85
C MET A 14 -14.28 1.25 11.67
N THR A 15 -15.60 1.19 11.48
CA THR A 15 -16.48 2.33 11.65
C THR A 15 -17.33 2.15 12.91
N PHE A 16 -17.94 3.24 13.35
CA PHE A 16 -18.94 3.23 14.40
C PHE A 16 -20.34 3.24 13.77
N ASN A 17 -21.21 2.34 14.23
CA ASN A 17 -22.57 2.20 13.70
C ASN A 17 -23.57 2.11 14.86
N GLY A 18 -24.83 2.46 14.66
CA GLY A 18 -25.84 2.43 15.73
C GLY A 18 -26.71 3.68 15.76
N VAL A 19 -26.99 4.20 16.95
CA VAL A 19 -27.87 5.37 17.11
C VAL A 19 -27.20 6.60 16.46
N PRO A 20 -27.82 7.26 15.47
CA PRO A 20 -27.17 8.28 14.63
C PRO A 20 -26.47 9.41 15.39
N GLU A 21 -27.09 9.88 16.48
CA GLU A 21 -26.56 10.95 17.33
C GLU A 21 -25.22 10.53 17.98
N PHE A 22 -25.15 9.29 18.48
CA PHE A 22 -23.95 8.74 19.11
C PHE A 22 -22.92 8.24 18.10
N VAL A 23 -23.35 7.81 16.91
CA VAL A 23 -22.44 7.54 15.79
C VAL A 23 -21.69 8.80 15.39
N LYS A 24 -22.39 9.94 15.29
CA LYS A 24 -21.75 11.23 15.05
C LYS A 24 -20.77 11.59 16.16
N CYS A 25 -21.15 11.40 17.43
CA CYS A 25 -20.23 11.59 18.55
C CYS A 25 -18.98 10.72 18.45
N ALA A 26 -19.14 9.48 17.98
CA ALA A 26 -18.03 8.56 17.78
C ALA A 26 -17.11 9.02 16.64
N ASP A 27 -17.69 9.44 15.51
CA ASP A 27 -16.96 10.01 14.36
C ASP A 27 -16.20 11.30 14.75
N ASP A 28 -16.80 12.14 15.60
CA ASP A 28 -16.22 13.37 16.13
C ASP A 28 -15.25 13.12 17.32
N LEU A 29 -15.00 11.85 17.70
CA LEU A 29 -14.18 11.45 18.84
C LEU A 29 -14.55 12.14 20.16
N SER A 30 -15.85 12.32 20.40
CA SER A 30 -16.39 13.06 21.54
C SER A 30 -17.17 12.16 22.50
N ALA A 31 -16.88 12.29 23.80
CA ALA A 31 -17.59 11.63 24.90
C ALA A 31 -18.02 12.63 25.99
N VAL A 32 -18.25 13.88 25.62
CA VAL A 32 -18.60 14.98 26.55
C VAL A 32 -19.81 15.76 26.06
N GLY A 33 -20.43 16.55 26.95
CA GLY A 33 -21.62 17.34 26.60
C GLY A 33 -22.76 16.44 26.13
N ASP A 34 -23.29 16.73 24.94
CA ASP A 34 -24.35 15.93 24.31
C ASP A 34 -23.89 14.49 23.99
N CYS A 35 -22.57 14.25 23.93
CA CYS A 35 -21.98 12.93 23.71
C CYS A 35 -21.64 12.17 24.99
N ALA A 36 -21.92 12.72 26.18
CA ALA A 36 -21.54 12.09 27.46
C ALA A 36 -22.18 10.71 27.70
N GLY A 37 -23.29 10.42 27.01
CA GLY A 37 -23.99 9.14 27.07
C GLY A 37 -23.48 8.07 26.10
N ILE A 38 -22.41 8.30 25.35
CA ILE A 38 -21.90 7.33 24.38
C ILE A 38 -21.44 6.04 25.08
N LEU A 39 -21.92 4.89 24.59
CA LEU A 39 -21.55 3.56 25.04
C LEU A 39 -21.30 2.70 23.81
N ILE A 40 -20.07 2.24 23.66
CA ILE A 40 -19.55 1.55 22.48
C ILE A 40 -19.39 0.07 22.79
N CYS A 41 -20.14 -0.79 22.10
CA CYS A 41 -19.92 -2.22 22.15
C CYS A 41 -18.67 -2.59 21.34
N SER A 42 -17.69 -3.17 22.03
CA SER A 42 -16.36 -3.47 21.48
C SER A 42 -15.95 -4.93 21.69
N ILE A 43 -15.46 -5.56 20.62
CA ILE A 43 -15.13 -6.99 20.61
C ILE A 43 -13.74 -7.20 21.22
N LEU A 44 -13.65 -7.85 22.38
CA LEU A 44 -12.39 -8.03 23.07
C LEU A 44 -11.39 -8.86 22.22
N GLY A 45 -10.14 -8.38 22.14
CA GLY A 45 -9.03 -9.09 21.48
C GLY A 45 -8.93 -8.87 19.98
N THR A 46 -9.63 -7.87 19.44
CA THR A 46 -9.49 -7.40 18.06
C THR A 46 -8.69 -6.09 17.99
N THR A 47 -8.12 -5.78 16.83
CA THR A 47 -7.50 -4.48 16.56
C THR A 47 -8.49 -3.33 16.77
N TRP A 48 -9.77 -3.55 16.45
CA TRP A 48 -10.86 -2.59 16.69
C TRP A 48 -11.03 -2.23 18.17
N TYR A 49 -10.87 -3.21 19.07
CA TYR A 49 -10.89 -2.94 20.51
C TYR A 49 -9.69 -2.12 20.95
N ASP A 50 -8.49 -2.46 20.49
CA ASP A 50 -7.27 -1.71 20.83
C ASP A 50 -7.38 -0.25 20.36
N THR A 51 -7.82 -0.03 19.12
CA THR A 51 -8.08 1.32 18.58
C THR A 51 -9.15 2.06 19.40
N THR A 52 -10.28 1.42 19.73
CA THR A 52 -11.33 2.10 20.51
C THR A 52 -10.89 2.45 21.92
N LYS A 53 -10.03 1.63 22.52
CA LYS A 53 -9.43 1.89 23.84
C LYS A 53 -8.47 3.09 23.80
N GLU A 54 -7.81 3.34 22.68
CA GLU A 54 -6.99 4.53 22.47
C GLU A 54 -7.85 5.78 22.26
N LEU A 55 -8.97 5.64 21.56
CA LEU A 55 -9.86 6.75 21.19
C LEU A 55 -10.82 7.19 22.30
N PHE A 56 -11.30 6.26 23.14
CA PHE A 56 -12.34 6.53 24.13
C PHE A 56 -11.97 6.10 25.55
N PRO A 57 -12.49 6.79 26.59
CA PRO A 57 -12.33 6.35 27.97
C PRO A 57 -12.92 4.96 28.20
N ALA A 58 -12.27 4.15 29.04
CA ALA A 58 -12.73 2.80 29.36
C ALA A 58 -14.17 2.74 29.90
N SER A 59 -14.67 3.81 30.52
CA SER A 59 -16.06 3.92 30.99
C SER A 59 -17.10 3.93 29.88
N ASN A 60 -16.70 4.27 28.65
CA ASN A 60 -17.58 4.31 27.48
C ASN A 60 -17.55 3.00 26.68
N ILE A 61 -16.77 2.00 27.10
CA ILE A 61 -16.56 0.76 26.37
C ILE A 61 -17.32 -0.39 27.05
N VAL A 62 -18.20 -1.02 26.30
CA VAL A 62 -18.97 -2.20 26.69
C VAL A 62 -18.35 -3.41 25.98
N LEU A 63 -17.69 -4.28 26.73
CA LEU A 63 -17.03 -5.45 26.15
C LEU A 63 -18.05 -6.47 25.64
N THR A 64 -17.80 -6.99 24.44
CA THR A 64 -18.54 -8.08 23.82
C THR A 64 -17.60 -9.15 23.31
N LYS A 65 -18.12 -10.38 23.14
CA LYS A 65 -17.35 -11.52 22.65
C LYS A 65 -17.27 -11.55 21.11
N ASP A 66 -18.35 -11.15 20.44
CA ASP A 66 -18.49 -11.21 18.99
C ASP A 66 -19.52 -10.18 18.49
N GLN A 67 -19.60 -10.02 17.17
CA GLN A 67 -20.50 -9.06 16.53
C GLN A 67 -21.98 -9.30 16.87
N LEU A 68 -22.37 -10.57 17.05
CA LEU A 68 -23.76 -10.91 17.39
C LEU A 68 -24.12 -10.44 18.79
N GLU A 69 -23.20 -10.55 19.75
CA GLU A 69 -23.40 -9.99 21.09
C GLU A 69 -23.44 -8.45 21.05
N SER A 70 -22.60 -7.79 20.26
CA SER A 70 -22.67 -6.34 20.04
C SER A 70 -24.05 -5.90 19.54
N ILE A 71 -24.59 -6.58 18.53
CA ILE A 71 -25.92 -6.27 17.99
C ILE A 71 -27.02 -6.50 19.04
N LYS A 72 -26.97 -7.58 19.81
CA LYS A 72 -27.94 -7.83 20.90
C LYS A 72 -27.86 -6.76 21.98
N ASN A 73 -26.66 -6.33 22.36
CA ASN A 73 -26.47 -5.30 23.35
C ASN A 73 -26.93 -3.92 22.86
N LEU A 74 -26.85 -3.64 21.55
CA LEU A 74 -27.49 -2.47 20.93
C LEU A 74 -29.02 -2.56 21.03
N ILE A 75 -29.61 -3.71 20.72
CA ILE A 75 -31.06 -3.95 20.82
C ILE A 75 -31.56 -3.79 22.25
N ASP A 76 -30.83 -4.35 23.21
CA ASP A 76 -31.15 -4.28 24.65
C ASP A 76 -30.89 -2.88 25.24
N GLY A 77 -30.31 -1.95 24.48
CA GLY A 77 -29.94 -0.61 24.94
C GLY A 77 -28.78 -0.57 25.93
N LYS A 78 -27.95 -1.62 25.99
CA LYS A 78 -26.73 -1.66 26.83
C LYS A 78 -25.60 -0.82 26.24
N CYS A 79 -25.58 -0.66 24.93
CA CYS A 79 -24.73 0.26 24.19
C CYS A 79 -25.58 0.98 23.13
N ASN A 80 -25.13 2.13 22.66
CA ASN A 80 -25.80 2.90 21.60
C ASN A 80 -24.96 2.96 20.31
N VAL A 81 -23.73 2.47 20.36
CA VAL A 81 -22.81 2.34 19.22
C VAL A 81 -22.21 0.93 19.23
N ILE A 82 -22.03 0.35 18.06
CA ILE A 82 -21.32 -0.91 17.82
C ILE A 82 -20.13 -0.65 16.89
N GLN A 83 -19.04 -1.37 17.09
CA GLN A 83 -17.96 -1.47 16.11
C GLN A 83 -18.37 -2.38 14.94
N GLY A 84 -17.81 -2.10 13.77
CA GLY A 84 -17.83 -3.01 12.63
C GLY A 84 -17.39 -2.28 11.36
N GLU A 85 -16.88 -3.01 10.38
CA GLU A 85 -16.77 -2.44 9.04
C GLU A 85 -18.17 -2.15 8.49
N GLN A 86 -18.29 -1.19 7.57
CA GLN A 86 -19.62 -0.77 7.11
C GLN A 86 -20.45 -1.91 6.48
N TYR A 87 -19.79 -2.93 5.93
CA TYR A 87 -20.45 -4.12 5.37
C TYR A 87 -20.65 -5.27 6.38
N ASP A 88 -20.02 -5.23 7.55
CA ASP A 88 -20.25 -6.22 8.63
C ASP A 88 -21.48 -5.87 9.47
N ALA A 89 -21.74 -4.57 9.65
CA ALA A 89 -22.90 -4.05 10.38
C ALA A 89 -23.77 -3.09 9.55
N PRO A 90 -24.20 -3.45 8.33
CA PRO A 90 -25.14 -2.63 7.58
C PRO A 90 -26.52 -2.66 8.22
N GLU A 91 -27.32 -1.61 7.98
CA GLU A 91 -28.65 -1.49 8.59
C GLU A 91 -29.48 -2.76 8.36
N VAL A 92 -29.50 -3.28 7.13
CA VAL A 92 -30.26 -4.50 6.78
C VAL A 92 -29.92 -5.71 7.67
N VAL A 93 -28.65 -5.86 8.06
CA VAL A 93 -28.20 -6.96 8.94
C VAL A 93 -28.71 -6.73 10.35
N VAL A 94 -28.54 -5.53 10.89
CA VAL A 94 -28.97 -5.18 12.26
C VAL A 94 -30.50 -5.25 12.40
N ARG A 95 -31.25 -4.83 11.37
CA ARG A 95 -32.71 -5.03 11.27
C ARG A 95 -33.09 -6.50 11.25
N GLY A 96 -32.34 -7.34 10.53
CA GLY A 96 -32.54 -8.78 10.48
C GLY A 96 -32.46 -9.48 11.85
N TYR A 97 -31.70 -8.89 12.79
CA TYR A 97 -31.62 -9.35 14.18
C TYR A 97 -32.67 -8.74 15.12
N GLY A 98 -33.53 -7.84 14.62
CA GLY A 98 -34.67 -7.30 15.36
C GLY A 98 -34.49 -5.90 15.95
N TYR A 99 -33.44 -5.16 15.60
CA TYR A 99 -33.33 -3.75 15.99
C TYR A 99 -34.34 -2.89 15.22
N ASP A 100 -35.16 -2.11 15.93
CA ASP A 100 -36.19 -1.25 15.36
C ASP A 100 -35.95 0.26 15.61
N GLY A 101 -34.91 0.61 16.38
CA GLY A 101 -34.53 1.99 16.69
C GLY A 101 -33.87 2.75 15.52
N PRO A 102 -33.59 4.05 15.67
CA PRO A 102 -32.86 4.80 14.64
C PRO A 102 -31.47 4.19 14.43
N TYR A 103 -31.03 4.11 13.17
CA TYR A 103 -29.74 3.53 12.79
C TYR A 103 -28.99 4.45 11.83
N GLY A 104 -27.69 4.60 12.03
CA GLY A 104 -26.76 5.33 11.18
C GLY A 104 -25.43 4.59 11.11
N GLN A 105 -24.72 4.78 10.00
CA GLN A 105 -23.39 4.23 9.77
C GLN A 105 -22.38 5.37 9.71
N GLY A 106 -21.27 5.23 10.44
CA GLY A 106 -20.17 6.17 10.42
C GLY A 106 -19.44 6.14 9.08
N MET A 107 -18.99 7.31 8.64
CA MET A 107 -18.27 7.48 7.36
C MET A 107 -16.75 7.54 7.54
N THR A 108 -16.29 7.59 8.78
CA THR A 108 -14.86 7.64 9.12
C THR A 108 -14.39 6.24 9.50
N SER A 109 -13.33 5.78 8.84
CA SER A 109 -12.63 4.56 9.26
C SER A 109 -11.53 4.91 10.26
N PHE A 110 -11.46 4.15 11.34
CA PHE A 110 -10.47 4.32 12.41
C PHE A 110 -9.39 3.25 12.41
N THR A 111 -9.56 2.18 11.62
CA THR A 111 -8.50 1.20 11.35
C THR A 111 -8.20 1.14 9.85
N LYS A 112 -7.15 0.38 9.50
CA LYS A 112 -6.65 0.21 8.14
C LYS A 112 -6.75 -1.24 7.76
N ASP A 113 -7.83 -1.61 7.07
CA ASP A 113 -8.11 -2.99 6.70
C ASP A 113 -8.24 -3.06 5.15
N PRO A 114 -7.12 -3.04 4.41
CA PRO A 114 -7.14 -3.16 2.94
C PRO A 114 -7.39 -4.61 2.50
N LEU A 115 -8.46 -4.85 1.74
CA LEU A 115 -8.81 -6.17 1.22
C LEU A 115 -8.20 -6.37 -0.17
N ALA A 116 -7.40 -7.42 -0.29
CA ALA A 116 -6.78 -7.86 -1.53
C ALA A 116 -7.22 -9.28 -1.90
N MET A 117 -7.08 -9.64 -3.18
CA MET A 117 -7.21 -11.02 -3.62
C MET A 117 -5.92 -11.78 -3.30
N VAL A 118 -6.07 -13.03 -2.88
CA VAL A 118 -4.95 -13.88 -2.44
C VAL A 118 -4.69 -14.97 -3.48
N THR A 119 -3.47 -15.02 -3.99
CA THR A 119 -2.99 -16.07 -4.90
C THR A 119 -1.89 -16.90 -4.23
N ARG A 120 -1.52 -18.03 -4.83
CA ARG A 120 -0.37 -18.83 -4.36
C ARG A 120 0.91 -18.23 -4.92
N ASP A 121 1.98 -18.19 -4.13
CA ASP A 121 3.29 -17.65 -4.58
C ASP A 121 3.94 -18.43 -5.74
N GLY A 122 3.51 -19.66 -6.01
CA GLY A 122 4.08 -20.47 -7.07
C GLY A 122 3.64 -20.08 -8.49
N ASP A 123 2.94 -18.96 -8.65
CA ASP A 123 2.40 -18.47 -9.92
C ASP A 123 2.37 -16.91 -9.95
N PRO A 124 3.55 -16.27 -10.04
CA PRO A 124 3.66 -14.81 -10.02
C PRO A 124 2.99 -14.16 -11.24
N GLU A 125 3.01 -14.81 -12.41
CA GLU A 125 2.29 -14.34 -13.62
C GLU A 125 0.79 -14.22 -13.36
N PHE A 126 0.17 -15.22 -12.70
CA PHE A 126 -1.24 -15.14 -12.34
C PHE A 126 -1.51 -14.08 -11.26
N ALA A 127 -0.61 -13.91 -10.28
CA ALA A 127 -0.74 -12.86 -9.26
C ALA A 127 -0.74 -11.45 -9.89
N ALA A 128 0.17 -11.21 -10.84
CA ALA A 128 0.24 -9.96 -11.60
C ALA A 128 -1.02 -9.74 -12.45
N PHE A 129 -1.50 -10.78 -13.15
CA PHE A 129 -2.74 -10.72 -13.91
C PHE A 129 -3.95 -10.32 -13.05
N VAL A 130 -4.07 -10.84 -11.82
CA VAL A 130 -5.15 -10.47 -10.90
C VAL A 130 -5.08 -8.99 -10.53
N SER A 131 -3.90 -8.48 -10.17
CA SER A 131 -3.70 -7.05 -9.87
C SER A 131 -4.03 -6.17 -11.07
N PHE A 132 -3.63 -6.59 -12.27
CA PHE A 132 -3.89 -5.84 -13.49
C PHE A 132 -5.37 -5.73 -13.84
N VAL A 133 -6.14 -6.82 -13.68
CA VAL A 133 -7.60 -6.78 -13.86
C VAL A 133 -8.22 -5.78 -12.89
N ILE A 134 -7.82 -5.79 -11.61
CA ILE A 134 -8.33 -4.85 -10.60
C ILE A 134 -8.01 -3.40 -11.00
N ARG A 135 -6.75 -3.10 -11.35
CA ARG A 135 -6.31 -1.76 -11.79
C ARG A 135 -7.04 -1.30 -13.05
N THR A 136 -7.37 -2.23 -13.96
CA THR A 136 -8.16 -1.92 -15.16
C THR A 136 -9.58 -1.48 -14.82
N LEU A 137 -10.23 -2.12 -13.83
CA LEU A 137 -11.56 -1.71 -13.38
C LEU A 137 -11.54 -0.30 -12.77
N PHE A 138 -10.45 0.08 -12.10
CA PHE A 138 -10.24 1.45 -11.60
C PHE A 138 -10.00 2.45 -12.73
N LEU A 139 -9.16 2.10 -13.72
CA LEU A 139 -8.95 2.96 -14.89
C LEU A 139 -10.27 3.20 -15.63
N ALA A 140 -11.05 2.15 -15.84
CA ALA A 140 -12.33 2.28 -16.51
C ALA A 140 -13.28 3.24 -15.78
N GLU A 141 -13.28 3.25 -14.45
CA GLU A 141 -14.03 4.24 -13.68
C GLU A 141 -13.47 5.65 -13.87
N LYS A 142 -12.14 5.83 -13.77
CA LYS A 142 -11.45 7.12 -13.99
C LYS A 142 -11.80 7.73 -15.36
N GLU A 143 -11.85 6.89 -16.39
CA GLU A 143 -12.14 7.26 -17.78
C GLU A 143 -13.65 7.26 -18.12
N ASN A 144 -14.54 7.04 -17.14
CA ASN A 144 -15.99 6.95 -17.33
C ASN A 144 -16.44 5.88 -18.34
N ILE A 145 -15.68 4.79 -18.45
CA ILE A 145 -16.00 3.61 -19.26
C ILE A 145 -16.87 2.68 -18.42
N THR A 146 -18.01 2.29 -18.96
CA THR A 146 -19.03 1.47 -18.27
C THR A 146 -19.14 0.10 -18.92
N MET A 147 -19.94 -0.78 -18.33
CA MET A 147 -20.34 -2.04 -18.95
C MET A 147 -20.89 -1.84 -20.38
N MET A 148 -21.66 -0.77 -20.61
CA MET A 148 -22.27 -0.47 -21.92
C MET A 148 -21.28 0.10 -22.94
N THR A 149 -20.21 0.74 -22.47
CA THR A 149 -19.19 1.38 -23.30
C THR A 149 -17.86 0.63 -23.29
N ALA A 150 -17.83 -0.62 -22.80
CA ALA A 150 -16.61 -1.41 -22.72
C ALA A 150 -15.85 -1.50 -24.05
N ASP A 151 -16.56 -1.48 -25.18
CA ASP A 151 -15.96 -1.46 -26.53
C ASP A 151 -15.08 -0.24 -26.82
N THR A 152 -15.24 0.87 -26.08
CA THR A 152 -14.43 2.09 -26.25
C THR A 152 -13.14 2.07 -25.43
N PHE A 153 -12.89 1.02 -24.62
CA PHE A 153 -11.74 0.97 -23.72
C PHE A 153 -10.40 1.15 -24.45
N ALA A 154 -10.24 0.49 -25.59
CA ALA A 154 -9.03 0.57 -26.42
C ALA A 154 -8.80 1.94 -27.10
N GLN A 155 -9.77 2.86 -27.02
CA GLN A 155 -9.74 4.17 -27.68
C GLN A 155 -9.47 5.33 -26.70
N THR A 156 -9.15 5.02 -25.44
CA THR A 156 -8.90 6.04 -24.43
C THR A 156 -7.47 6.55 -24.48
N GLN A 157 -7.26 7.83 -24.16
CA GLN A 157 -5.94 8.45 -24.22
C GLN A 157 -4.93 7.75 -23.30
N SER A 158 -5.38 7.19 -22.17
CA SER A 158 -4.55 6.37 -21.27
C SER A 158 -4.09 5.08 -21.94
N VAL A 159 -4.96 4.41 -22.70
CA VAL A 159 -4.59 3.20 -23.46
C VAL A 159 -3.73 3.53 -24.67
N GLU A 160 -3.98 4.65 -25.34
CA GLU A 160 -3.11 5.16 -26.41
C GLU A 160 -1.73 5.55 -25.88
N ALA A 161 -1.62 6.08 -24.66
CA ALA A 161 -0.35 6.42 -24.02
C ALA A 161 0.46 5.19 -23.59
N ILE A 162 -0.20 4.13 -23.08
CA ILE A 162 0.42 2.81 -22.85
C ILE A 162 1.02 2.29 -24.17
N THR A 163 0.21 2.29 -25.23
CA THR A 163 0.61 1.82 -26.56
C THR A 163 1.76 2.67 -27.16
N PHE A 164 1.73 3.99 -26.92
CA PHE A 164 2.76 4.92 -27.40
C PHE A 164 4.07 4.78 -26.61
N ALA A 165 4.03 4.66 -25.28
CA ALA A 165 5.21 4.47 -24.44
C ALA A 165 5.98 3.19 -24.84
N GLN A 166 5.26 2.09 -25.05
CA GLN A 166 5.81 0.81 -25.53
C GLN A 166 6.45 0.94 -26.92
N SER A 167 5.86 1.74 -27.81
CA SER A 167 6.40 1.99 -29.16
C SER A 167 7.71 2.79 -29.18
N VAL A 168 7.94 3.62 -28.16
CA VAL A 168 9.14 4.46 -28.01
C VAL A 168 10.30 3.69 -27.38
N GLN A 169 10.02 2.68 -26.55
CA GLN A 169 11.04 1.88 -25.86
C GLN A 169 11.61 0.71 -26.68
N GLY A 170 11.20 0.52 -27.93
CA GLY A 170 11.83 -0.47 -28.82
C GLY A 170 11.64 -1.94 -28.42
N ILE A 171 10.76 -2.21 -27.45
CA ILE A 171 10.47 -3.57 -26.97
C ILE A 171 9.76 -4.34 -28.06
N SER A 172 10.46 -5.31 -28.65
CA SER A 172 9.87 -6.29 -29.54
C SER A 172 9.56 -7.58 -28.77
N PHE A 173 8.29 -7.99 -28.80
CA PHE A 173 7.77 -9.36 -28.82
C PHE A 173 7.15 -9.97 -27.54
N ALA A 174 5.82 -10.16 -27.57
CA ALA A 174 5.20 -11.49 -27.41
C ALA A 174 3.90 -11.55 -28.22
N GLN A 175 3.76 -12.57 -29.08
CA GLN A 175 2.64 -12.77 -30.03
C GLN A 175 1.28 -13.11 -29.38
N ALA A 176 1.09 -12.89 -28.09
CA ALA A 176 -0.26 -12.68 -27.55
C ALA A 176 -0.65 -11.24 -27.93
N THR A 177 -1.23 -11.10 -29.12
CA THR A 177 -1.53 -9.80 -29.74
C THR A 177 -2.12 -8.84 -28.72
N GLU A 178 -1.68 -7.58 -28.70
CA GLU A 178 -2.29 -6.48 -27.95
C GLU A 178 -3.83 -6.61 -27.89
N LEU A 179 -4.42 -7.01 -29.02
CA LEU A 179 -5.83 -7.32 -29.19
C LEU A 179 -6.39 -8.37 -28.21
N ALA A 180 -5.68 -9.44 -27.85
CA ALA A 180 -6.14 -10.49 -26.92
C ALA A 180 -6.18 -10.00 -25.46
N GLN A 181 -5.18 -9.23 -25.01
CA GLN A 181 -5.17 -8.65 -23.66
C GLN A 181 -6.22 -7.54 -23.55
N TYR A 182 -6.27 -6.61 -24.52
CA TYR A 182 -7.32 -5.60 -24.60
C TYR A 182 -8.71 -6.23 -24.74
N ASN A 183 -8.84 -7.36 -25.45
CA ASN A 183 -10.10 -8.10 -25.49
C ASN A 183 -10.44 -8.75 -24.15
N GLY A 184 -9.48 -9.28 -23.40
CA GLY A 184 -9.70 -9.84 -22.07
C GLY A 184 -10.20 -8.77 -21.08
N LEU A 185 -9.56 -7.60 -21.09
CA LEU A 185 -9.96 -6.44 -20.28
C LEU A 185 -11.31 -5.86 -20.71
N ARG A 186 -11.54 -5.75 -22.02
CA ARG A 186 -12.85 -5.38 -22.56
C ARG A 186 -13.92 -6.38 -22.16
N GLN A 187 -13.60 -7.67 -22.18
CA GLN A 187 -14.52 -8.73 -21.76
C GLN A 187 -14.82 -8.67 -20.27
N SER A 188 -13.83 -8.39 -19.41
CA SER A 188 -14.10 -8.18 -17.98
C SER A 188 -15.01 -6.97 -17.77
N LEU A 189 -14.74 -5.84 -18.43
CA LEU A 189 -15.60 -4.65 -18.36
C LEU A 189 -17.02 -4.93 -18.90
N ALA A 190 -17.15 -5.60 -20.04
CA ALA A 190 -18.46 -5.97 -20.59
C ALA A 190 -19.22 -6.95 -19.71
N ALA A 191 -18.52 -7.77 -18.91
CA ALA A 191 -19.13 -8.75 -18.02
C ALA A 191 -19.59 -8.14 -16.69
N VAL A 192 -18.77 -7.27 -16.07
CA VAL A 192 -19.02 -6.79 -14.69
C VAL A 192 -19.15 -5.28 -14.54
N GLY A 193 -18.77 -4.49 -15.55
CA GLY A 193 -18.68 -3.03 -15.48
C GLY A 193 -17.36 -2.55 -14.89
N ASN A 194 -17.22 -1.25 -14.70
CA ASN A 194 -16.10 -0.68 -13.95
C ASN A 194 -16.25 -0.89 -12.43
N TYR A 195 -15.26 -0.45 -11.66
CA TYR A 195 -15.28 -0.61 -10.19
C TYR A 195 -16.50 0.08 -9.53
N GLY A 196 -16.78 1.33 -9.89
CA GLY A 196 -17.95 2.06 -9.39
C GLY A 196 -19.30 1.37 -9.68
N GLU A 197 -19.46 0.74 -10.85
CA GLU A 197 -20.64 -0.06 -11.19
C GLU A 197 -20.74 -1.32 -10.32
N MET A 198 -19.61 -2.02 -10.08
CA MET A 198 -19.56 -3.17 -9.19
C MET A 198 -19.92 -2.76 -7.75
N TYR A 199 -19.34 -1.68 -7.24
CA TYR A 199 -19.62 -1.15 -5.91
C TYR A 199 -21.11 -0.79 -5.77
N THR A 200 -21.65 -0.07 -6.76
CA THR A 200 -23.06 0.36 -6.77
C THR A 200 -24.01 -0.83 -6.77
N ARG A 201 -23.72 -1.86 -7.58
CA ARG A 201 -24.57 -3.04 -7.73
C ARG A 201 -24.60 -3.91 -6.47
N HIS A 202 -23.50 -3.97 -5.72
CA HIS A 202 -23.34 -4.96 -4.64
C HIS A 202 -23.31 -4.37 -3.23
N LEU A 203 -22.77 -3.15 -3.05
CA LEU A 203 -22.55 -2.56 -1.72
C LEU A 203 -23.39 -1.32 -1.47
N ALA A 204 -23.65 -0.48 -2.47
CA ALA A 204 -24.29 0.83 -2.25
C ALA A 204 -25.71 0.78 -1.63
N SER A 205 -26.42 -0.34 -1.77
CA SER A 205 -27.75 -0.53 -1.16
C SER A 205 -27.70 -0.88 0.33
N ILE A 206 -26.55 -1.34 0.82
CA ILE A 206 -26.35 -1.78 2.21
C ILE A 206 -25.34 -0.93 2.96
N SER A 207 -24.45 -0.22 2.25
CA SER A 207 -23.39 0.60 2.78
C SER A 207 -23.07 1.75 1.83
N PRO A 208 -22.95 3.01 2.31
CA PRO A 208 -22.43 4.10 1.49
C PRO A 208 -20.98 3.80 1.06
N ARG A 209 -20.54 4.40 -0.06
CA ARG A 209 -19.14 4.29 -0.50
C ARG A 209 -18.27 5.20 0.37
N LEU A 210 -17.29 4.60 1.06
CA LEU A 210 -16.24 5.35 1.74
C LEU A 210 -15.34 6.06 0.72
N GLU A 211 -14.85 7.23 1.09
CA GLU A 211 -13.98 8.06 0.25
C GLU A 211 -12.69 7.32 -0.16
N MET A 212 -12.11 6.51 0.73
CA MET A 212 -10.98 5.63 0.42
C MET A 212 -11.22 4.66 -0.73
N ASN A 213 -12.48 4.32 -1.02
CA ASN A 213 -12.84 3.46 -2.14
C ASN A 213 -13.13 4.25 -3.41
N GLU A 214 -12.83 5.55 -3.49
CA GLU A 214 -12.92 6.33 -4.71
C GLU A 214 -11.60 6.34 -5.48
N ILE A 215 -11.64 6.83 -6.73
CA ILE A 215 -10.45 6.98 -7.57
C ILE A 215 -9.68 8.22 -7.13
N ASN A 216 -8.40 8.05 -6.81
CA ASN A 216 -7.51 9.17 -6.54
C ASN A 216 -7.19 9.91 -7.85
N ASN A 217 -7.52 11.20 -7.89
CA ASN A 217 -7.35 12.07 -9.05
C ASN A 217 -6.09 12.95 -8.98
N GLU A 218 -5.16 12.67 -8.06
CA GLU A 218 -3.87 13.36 -7.88
C GLU A 218 -3.97 14.80 -7.33
N GLU A 219 -5.17 15.37 -7.28
CA GLU A 219 -5.39 16.79 -6.97
C GLU A 219 -5.75 17.05 -5.50
N THR A 220 -6.31 16.05 -4.81
CA THR A 220 -7.08 16.30 -3.57
C THR A 220 -6.48 15.66 -2.32
N THR A 221 -5.88 14.47 -2.43
CA THR A 221 -5.43 13.70 -1.26
C THR A 221 -4.08 13.05 -1.53
N GLY A 222 -3.31 12.86 -0.46
CA GLY A 222 -2.09 12.06 -0.53
C GLY A 222 -2.36 10.62 -0.91
N PHE A 223 -1.31 9.87 -1.25
CA PHE A 223 -1.46 8.47 -1.64
C PHE A 223 -0.52 7.52 -0.89
N LEU A 224 0.50 8.05 -0.21
CA LEU A 224 1.32 7.23 0.66
C LEU A 224 0.45 6.68 1.80
N TYR A 225 0.30 5.36 1.84
CA TYR A 225 -0.56 4.65 2.79
C TYR A 225 0.24 3.52 3.42
N SER A 226 0.48 3.61 4.72
CA SER A 226 1.22 2.56 5.43
C SER A 226 0.28 1.39 5.76
N HIS A 227 0.66 0.18 5.41
CA HIS A 227 -0.07 -1.01 5.85
C HIS A 227 0.24 -1.29 7.33
N PRO A 228 -0.75 -1.72 8.14
CA PRO A 228 -0.46 -2.11 9.51
C PRO A 228 0.48 -3.32 9.53
N PHE A 229 1.51 -3.29 10.38
CA PHE A 229 2.46 -4.41 10.53
C PHE A 229 1.83 -5.70 11.08
N GLY A 230 0.59 -5.63 11.59
CA GLY A 230 -0.09 -6.77 12.18
C GLY A 230 0.63 -7.31 13.44
N LYS A 231 0.66 -8.64 13.59
CA LYS A 231 1.26 -9.32 14.75
C LYS A 231 2.77 -9.44 14.59
N VAL A 232 3.49 -8.41 15.03
CA VAL A 232 4.95 -8.31 14.94
C VAL A 232 5.74 -9.12 15.96
N ASP A 233 5.06 -9.68 16.96
CA ASP A 233 5.64 -10.49 18.04
C ASP A 233 5.92 -11.94 17.62
N THR A 234 5.42 -12.36 16.45
CA THR A 234 5.65 -13.69 15.91
C THR A 234 7.06 -13.82 15.34
N VAL A 235 7.77 -14.88 15.72
CA VAL A 235 9.10 -15.20 15.16
C VAL A 235 8.93 -15.87 13.80
N GLY A 236 9.37 -15.18 12.75
CA GLY A 236 9.42 -15.69 11.39
C GLY A 236 10.64 -16.57 11.13
N PRO A 237 10.80 -17.09 9.89
CA PRO A 237 11.95 -17.90 9.52
C PRO A 237 13.25 -17.07 9.54
N GLU A 238 14.34 -17.71 9.92
CA GLU A 238 15.69 -17.15 9.77
C GLU A 238 16.02 -16.89 8.28
N PRO A 239 17.02 -16.05 7.99
CA PRO A 239 17.47 -15.80 6.62
C PRO A 239 17.72 -17.08 5.82
N ILE A 240 17.21 -17.15 4.59
CA ILE A 240 17.37 -18.30 3.71
C ILE A 240 18.86 -18.52 3.41
N ASN A 241 19.33 -19.76 3.59
CA ASN A 241 20.71 -20.13 3.26
C ASN A 241 20.98 -19.95 1.76
N GLY A 242 21.99 -19.17 1.41
CA GLY A 242 22.33 -18.75 0.06
C GLY A 242 21.42 -17.65 -0.49
N GLY A 243 20.41 -17.20 0.27
CA GLY A 243 19.50 -16.12 -0.10
C GLY A 243 20.17 -14.75 -0.13
N VAL A 244 19.48 -13.75 -0.66
CA VAL A 244 20.01 -12.39 -0.85
C VAL A 244 20.47 -11.78 0.48
N ILE A 245 19.66 -11.92 1.54
CA ILE A 245 19.98 -11.41 2.88
C ILE A 245 21.31 -11.98 3.38
N GLU A 246 21.51 -13.29 3.30
CA GLU A 246 22.75 -13.92 3.73
C GLU A 246 23.95 -13.48 2.87
N ARG A 247 23.78 -13.36 1.55
CA ARG A 247 24.84 -12.87 0.66
C ARG A 247 25.25 -11.44 0.99
N ILE A 248 24.31 -10.56 1.33
CA ILE A 248 24.60 -9.19 1.78
C ILE A 248 25.38 -9.23 3.09
N LEU A 249 24.94 -10.00 4.08
CA LEU A 249 25.63 -10.14 5.37
C LEU A 249 27.06 -10.67 5.22
N GLN A 250 27.26 -11.71 4.41
CA GLN A 250 28.57 -12.31 4.16
C GLN A 250 29.52 -11.34 3.44
N ARG A 251 28.99 -10.56 2.50
CA ARG A 251 29.77 -9.61 1.69
C ARG A 251 30.00 -8.27 2.41
N GLY A 252 29.14 -7.91 3.35
CA GLY A 252 29.22 -6.69 4.15
C GLY A 252 28.72 -5.41 3.47
N PHE A 253 28.09 -5.52 2.29
CA PHE A 253 27.49 -4.38 1.59
C PHE A 253 26.33 -4.80 0.67
N LEU A 254 25.34 -3.91 0.56
CA LEU A 254 24.22 -4.00 -0.39
C LEU A 254 24.67 -3.52 -1.77
N ARG A 255 24.30 -4.20 -2.85
CA ARG A 255 24.47 -3.71 -4.23
C ARG A 255 23.14 -3.13 -4.71
N CYS A 256 23.09 -1.81 -4.89
CA CYS A 256 21.88 -1.12 -5.32
C CYS A 256 22.02 -0.59 -6.75
N GLY A 257 21.16 -1.03 -7.65
CA GLY A 257 21.02 -0.43 -8.98
C GLY A 257 20.24 0.89 -8.90
N ILE A 258 20.70 1.92 -9.59
CA ILE A 258 20.02 3.22 -9.73
C ILE A 258 20.01 3.68 -11.19
N PRO A 259 18.97 4.40 -11.64
CA PRO A 259 18.93 4.94 -12.99
C PRO A 259 19.91 6.12 -13.11
N SER A 260 20.49 6.27 -14.30
CA SER A 260 21.44 7.33 -14.64
C SER A 260 20.87 8.19 -15.77
N ARG A 261 20.19 9.29 -15.43
CA ARG A 261 19.82 10.30 -16.44
C ARG A 261 21.06 11.15 -16.75
N ASN A 262 21.58 11.03 -17.98
CA ASN A 262 22.64 11.87 -18.55
C ASN A 262 24.09 11.58 -18.11
N TYR A 263 24.37 10.47 -17.42
CA TYR A 263 25.76 10.08 -17.11
C TYR A 263 26.13 8.75 -17.77
N PRO A 264 27.26 8.68 -18.50
CA PRO A 264 27.78 7.42 -19.04
C PRO A 264 27.99 6.39 -17.93
N ASP A 265 27.69 5.13 -18.23
CA ASP A 265 27.91 4.02 -17.32
C ASP A 265 29.39 3.93 -16.90
N GLY A 266 29.63 3.62 -15.61
CA GLY A 266 30.97 3.33 -15.11
C GLY A 266 31.89 4.54 -14.82
N LEU A 267 31.35 5.75 -14.63
CA LEU A 267 32.15 6.86 -14.09
C LEU A 267 32.51 6.58 -12.61
N GLU A 268 33.80 6.39 -12.34
CA GLU A 268 34.34 6.12 -10.99
C GLU A 268 34.29 7.33 -10.03
N ASP A 269 34.07 8.55 -10.54
CA ASP A 269 34.05 9.78 -9.73
C ASP A 269 32.67 10.01 -9.11
N TRP A 270 32.38 9.22 -8.07
CA TRP A 270 31.18 9.28 -7.22
C TRP A 270 31.00 10.67 -6.60
N GLN A 271 30.08 11.47 -7.16
CA GLN A 271 29.68 12.75 -6.58
C GLN A 271 28.16 12.89 -6.59
N GLU A 272 27.52 12.74 -5.43
CA GLU A 272 26.07 12.89 -5.24
C GLU A 272 25.50 14.19 -5.84
N ALA A 273 26.29 15.28 -5.77
CA ALA A 273 25.91 16.59 -6.30
C ALA A 273 25.61 16.60 -7.82
N ARG A 274 25.93 15.52 -8.54
CA ARG A 274 25.71 15.38 -9.98
C ARG A 274 24.38 14.72 -10.35
N TYR A 275 23.75 14.00 -9.43
CA TYR A 275 22.50 13.29 -9.70
C TYR A 275 21.27 14.20 -9.55
N ASP A 276 20.24 13.92 -10.34
CA ASP A 276 18.92 14.51 -10.17
C ASP A 276 18.37 14.17 -8.77
N LYS A 277 17.59 15.09 -8.20
CA LYS A 277 17.03 14.91 -6.84
C LYS A 277 16.17 13.65 -6.71
N SER A 278 15.44 13.24 -7.75
CA SER A 278 14.69 11.97 -7.72
C SER A 278 15.62 10.76 -7.55
N ILE A 279 16.77 10.73 -8.23
CA ILE A 279 17.78 9.67 -8.07
C ILE A 279 18.36 9.68 -6.65
N LEU A 280 18.69 10.86 -6.12
CA LEU A 280 19.14 10.98 -4.72
C LEU A 280 18.09 10.46 -3.74
N PHE A 281 16.80 10.65 -4.02
CA PHE A 281 15.73 10.11 -3.19
C PHE A 281 15.64 8.58 -3.28
N HIS A 282 15.78 8.00 -4.47
CA HIS A 282 15.89 6.55 -4.66
C HIS A 282 17.08 5.95 -3.88
N MET A 283 18.20 6.67 -3.78
CA MET A 283 19.37 6.24 -3.01
C MET A 283 19.10 6.15 -1.50
N GLU A 284 18.25 7.01 -0.95
CA GLU A 284 17.89 6.98 0.48
C GLU A 284 17.20 5.66 0.86
N PHE A 285 16.40 5.07 -0.04
CA PHE A 285 15.81 3.76 0.19
C PHE A 285 16.85 2.63 0.18
N CYS A 286 17.89 2.70 -0.67
CA CYS A 286 19.01 1.76 -0.61
C CYS A 286 19.76 1.85 0.73
N ARG A 287 19.93 3.07 1.26
CA ARG A 287 20.54 3.30 2.60
C ARG A 287 19.69 2.73 3.71
N ALA A 288 18.37 2.90 3.63
CA ALA A 288 17.42 2.32 4.58
C ALA A 288 17.55 0.78 4.60
N LEU A 289 17.59 0.14 3.43
CA LEU A 289 17.80 -1.30 3.31
C LEU A 289 19.15 -1.74 3.89
N SER A 290 20.23 -1.03 3.56
CA SER A 290 21.56 -1.33 4.07
C SER A 290 21.61 -1.23 5.59
N ALA A 291 21.07 -0.17 6.18
CA ALA A 291 20.98 -0.03 7.62
C ALA A 291 20.13 -1.13 8.29
N SER A 292 19.08 -1.59 7.62
CA SER A 292 18.20 -2.65 8.11
C SER A 292 18.89 -4.01 8.13
N VAL A 293 19.61 -4.38 7.06
CA VAL A 293 20.28 -5.69 6.94
C VAL A 293 21.61 -5.72 7.71
N LEU A 294 22.40 -4.64 7.61
CA LEU A 294 23.78 -4.57 8.13
C LEU A 294 23.88 -3.85 9.49
N GLN A 295 22.77 -3.73 10.20
CA GLN A 295 22.71 -3.23 11.59
C GLN A 295 23.29 -1.81 11.74
N ARG A 296 22.59 -0.83 11.16
CA ARG A 296 22.82 0.63 11.24
C ARG A 296 23.97 1.20 10.39
N THR A 297 24.43 0.50 9.36
CA THR A 297 25.44 1.04 8.43
C THR A 297 24.79 1.50 7.12
N PRO A 298 24.22 2.72 7.04
CA PRO A 298 23.57 3.20 5.80
C PRO A 298 24.53 3.33 4.63
N ASP A 299 25.82 3.56 4.89
CA ASP A 299 26.82 3.85 3.85
C ASP A 299 27.45 2.59 3.23
N ASN A 300 27.11 1.39 3.72
CA ASN A 300 27.58 0.12 3.16
C ASN A 300 26.76 -0.27 1.92
N VAL A 301 26.73 0.62 0.92
CA VAL A 301 26.04 0.43 -0.34
C VAL A 301 27.02 0.60 -1.49
N SER A 302 27.10 -0.43 -2.33
CA SER A 302 27.73 -0.37 -3.65
C SER A 302 26.66 0.00 -4.67
N PHE A 303 26.55 1.29 -4.94
CA PHE A 303 25.63 1.76 -5.97
C PHE A 303 26.19 1.50 -7.38
N GLN A 304 25.33 1.02 -8.26
CA GLN A 304 25.63 0.77 -9.67
C GLN A 304 24.63 1.56 -10.51
N SER A 305 25.13 2.45 -11.36
CA SER A 305 24.29 3.34 -12.17
C SER A 305 24.15 2.80 -13.58
N TYR A 306 22.94 2.84 -14.13
CA TYR A 306 22.61 2.32 -15.45
C TYR A 306 21.90 3.38 -16.27
N SER A 307 22.40 3.66 -17.47
CA SER A 307 21.80 4.61 -18.41
C SER A 307 20.61 4.03 -19.18
N ASP A 308 20.58 2.71 -19.36
CA ASP A 308 19.49 1.93 -19.94
C ASP A 308 18.69 1.18 -18.86
N TYR A 309 17.37 1.14 -19.00
CA TYR A 309 16.51 0.39 -18.10
C TYR A 309 16.62 -1.12 -18.32
N ASP A 310 16.87 -1.58 -19.54
CA ASP A 310 17.02 -3.02 -19.80
C ASP A 310 18.27 -3.57 -19.12
N ASP A 311 19.35 -2.78 -19.09
CA ASP A 311 20.61 -3.16 -18.45
C ASP A 311 20.47 -3.29 -16.92
N ILE A 312 19.65 -2.45 -16.27
CA ILE A 312 19.44 -2.55 -14.81
C ILE A 312 18.61 -3.78 -14.44
N TYR A 313 17.58 -4.12 -15.23
CA TYR A 313 16.81 -5.35 -15.02
C TYR A 313 17.65 -6.58 -15.30
N LEU A 314 18.46 -6.56 -16.36
CA LEU A 314 19.40 -7.64 -16.67
C LEU A 314 20.46 -7.82 -15.56
N ALA A 315 20.98 -6.72 -15.01
CA ALA A 315 21.90 -6.77 -13.87
C ALA A 315 21.22 -7.35 -12.62
N LEU A 316 19.94 -7.03 -12.40
CA LEU A 316 19.17 -7.63 -11.32
C LEU A 316 18.98 -9.12 -11.55
N GLU A 317 18.56 -9.56 -12.74
CA GLU A 317 18.38 -10.97 -13.13
C GLU A 317 19.68 -11.79 -12.98
N ASN A 318 20.81 -11.23 -13.38
CA ASN A 318 22.13 -11.86 -13.26
C ASN A 318 22.66 -11.91 -11.81
N GLY A 319 22.02 -11.19 -10.87
CA GLY A 319 22.48 -11.06 -9.49
C GLY A 319 23.69 -10.13 -9.33
N ASP A 320 23.94 -9.26 -10.30
CA ASP A 320 24.98 -8.21 -10.23
C ASP A 320 24.58 -7.11 -9.25
N ILE A 321 23.28 -6.86 -9.09
CA ILE A 321 22.68 -6.03 -8.02
C ILE A 321 21.71 -6.86 -7.18
N ASP A 322 21.51 -6.46 -5.92
CA ASP A 322 20.56 -7.12 -5.02
C ASP A 322 19.16 -6.49 -5.09
N VAL A 323 19.08 -5.20 -5.46
CA VAL A 323 17.84 -4.42 -5.57
C VAL A 323 18.03 -3.30 -6.59
N TYR A 324 16.99 -3.03 -7.38
CA TYR A 324 16.90 -1.83 -8.21
C TYR A 324 15.99 -0.80 -7.52
N SER A 325 16.52 0.40 -7.24
CA SER A 325 15.76 1.51 -6.68
C SER A 325 15.32 2.50 -7.76
N GLY A 326 14.00 2.73 -7.85
CA GLY A 326 13.41 3.67 -8.81
C GLY A 326 12.91 2.98 -10.09
N GLY A 327 12.46 1.73 -9.98
CA GLY A 327 11.76 1.03 -11.06
C GLY A 327 10.36 1.60 -11.24
N ALA A 328 9.99 1.89 -12.49
CA ALA A 328 8.64 2.36 -12.80
C ALA A 328 7.61 1.23 -12.59
N VAL A 329 6.46 1.57 -12.03
CA VAL A 329 5.32 0.66 -11.85
C VAL A 329 4.25 1.03 -12.87
N ASP A 330 4.16 0.19 -13.90
CA ASP A 330 3.31 0.35 -15.07
C ASP A 330 2.82 -1.03 -15.59
N VAL A 331 2.19 -1.05 -16.77
CA VAL A 331 1.74 -2.31 -17.39
C VAL A 331 2.90 -3.25 -17.68
N ASP A 332 4.07 -2.72 -18.02
CA ASP A 332 5.24 -3.53 -18.36
C ASP A 332 5.78 -4.21 -17.10
N SER A 333 5.72 -3.54 -15.94
CA SER A 333 6.01 -4.15 -14.64
C SER A 333 5.10 -5.33 -14.28
N ASP A 334 3.84 -5.34 -14.76
CA ASP A 334 2.88 -6.41 -14.49
C ASP A 334 3.00 -7.61 -15.48
N PHE A 335 3.56 -7.43 -16.69
CA PHE A 335 3.57 -8.50 -17.72
C PHE A 335 4.88 -8.74 -18.46
N LEU A 336 5.71 -7.71 -18.63
CA LEU A 336 6.92 -7.79 -19.44
C LEU A 336 8.18 -8.07 -18.61
N LEU A 337 8.04 -8.06 -17.28
CA LEU A 337 9.12 -8.35 -16.34
C LEU A 337 8.79 -9.57 -15.46
N PRO A 338 8.50 -10.75 -16.05
CA PRO A 338 8.31 -11.96 -15.26
C PRO A 338 9.58 -12.29 -14.47
N GLY A 339 9.43 -12.76 -13.24
CA GLY A 339 10.57 -13.02 -12.35
C GLY A 339 10.97 -11.83 -11.46
N MET A 340 10.28 -10.71 -11.56
CA MET A 340 10.52 -9.51 -10.76
C MET A 340 9.39 -9.28 -9.75
N ALA A 341 9.75 -8.77 -8.56
CA ALA A 341 8.83 -8.35 -7.53
C ALA A 341 9.04 -6.86 -7.23
N PHE A 342 7.92 -6.12 -7.10
CA PHE A 342 7.92 -4.69 -6.83
C PHE A 342 7.43 -4.43 -5.41
N SER A 343 8.09 -3.51 -4.69
CA SER A 343 7.56 -2.96 -3.45
C SER A 343 6.29 -2.15 -3.72
N SER A 344 5.62 -1.70 -2.65
CA SER A 344 4.67 -0.61 -2.82
C SER A 344 5.37 0.62 -3.42
N PRO A 345 4.72 1.35 -4.36
CA PRO A 345 5.30 2.57 -4.87
C PRO A 345 5.48 3.59 -3.76
N TYR A 346 6.65 4.22 -3.74
CA TYR A 346 7.04 5.17 -2.69
C TYR A 346 7.30 6.57 -3.24
N PHE A 347 7.42 6.75 -4.55
CA PHE A 347 7.68 8.06 -5.15
C PHE A 347 6.88 8.22 -6.44
N TYR A 348 6.36 9.42 -6.65
CA TYR A 348 5.48 9.73 -7.77
C TYR A 348 5.98 11.00 -8.47
N GLU A 349 6.27 10.91 -9.77
CA GLU A 349 6.76 12.04 -10.55
C GLU A 349 6.29 11.94 -12.00
N GLY A 350 5.77 13.03 -12.56
CA GLY A 350 5.40 13.09 -13.98
C GLY A 350 4.33 12.08 -14.41
N GLY A 351 3.38 11.75 -13.53
CA GLY A 351 2.34 10.74 -13.78
C GLY A 351 2.81 9.30 -13.62
N LYS A 352 4.06 9.07 -13.19
CA LYS A 352 4.63 7.74 -12.96
C LYS A 352 4.76 7.45 -11.48
N ALA A 353 4.65 6.16 -11.14
CA ALA A 353 4.92 5.64 -9.81
C ALA A 353 6.22 4.85 -9.81
N PHE A 354 7.01 4.98 -8.76
CA PHE A 354 8.32 4.33 -8.63
C PHE A 354 8.39 3.49 -7.37
N ALA A 355 8.98 2.30 -7.50
CA ALA A 355 9.13 1.31 -6.44
C ALA A 355 10.57 0.74 -6.38
N LEU A 356 10.81 -0.10 -5.38
CA LEU A 356 11.99 -0.95 -5.30
C LEU A 356 11.68 -2.26 -6.03
N VAL A 357 12.65 -2.78 -6.78
CA VAL A 357 12.49 -4.00 -7.56
C VAL A 357 13.52 -5.04 -7.11
N THR A 358 13.04 -6.26 -6.88
CA THR A 358 13.84 -7.44 -6.56
C THR A 358 13.51 -8.56 -7.54
N GLN A 359 14.28 -9.65 -7.53
CA GLN A 359 13.78 -10.89 -8.12
C GLN A 359 12.67 -11.48 -7.23
N ASP A 360 11.69 -12.15 -7.82
CA ASP A 360 10.58 -12.81 -7.11
C ASP A 360 10.95 -14.20 -6.56
N VAL A 361 12.06 -14.77 -7.04
CA VAL A 361 12.55 -16.10 -6.60
C VAL A 361 13.03 -16.12 -5.15
N ASP A 362 13.41 -14.97 -4.59
CA ASP A 362 13.73 -14.79 -3.17
C ASP A 362 12.63 -13.96 -2.49
N VAL A 363 11.50 -14.61 -2.23
CA VAL A 363 10.32 -14.01 -1.60
C VAL A 363 10.65 -13.37 -0.24
N GLN A 364 11.59 -13.96 0.52
CA GLN A 364 12.00 -13.38 1.80
C GLN A 364 12.69 -12.02 1.61
N TRP A 365 13.51 -11.87 0.56
CA TRP A 365 14.10 -10.57 0.22
C TRP A 365 13.07 -9.57 -0.29
N ALA A 366 12.13 -9.99 -1.14
CA ALA A 366 11.04 -9.13 -1.62
C ALA A 366 10.20 -8.59 -0.44
N ASP A 367 9.83 -9.46 0.50
CA ASP A 367 9.09 -9.08 1.72
C ASP A 367 9.91 -8.12 2.60
N PHE A 368 11.21 -8.37 2.76
CA PHE A 368 12.10 -7.50 3.52
C PHE A 368 12.11 -6.08 2.92
N VAL A 369 12.27 -5.99 1.60
CA VAL A 369 12.27 -4.73 0.86
C VAL A 369 10.94 -3.99 0.96
N TYR A 370 9.83 -4.72 0.88
CA TYR A 370 8.49 -4.17 1.07
C TYR A 370 8.32 -3.55 2.47
N TRP A 371 8.68 -4.28 3.53
CA TRP A 371 8.46 -3.81 4.90
C TRP A 371 9.39 -2.67 5.33
N VAL A 372 10.63 -2.62 4.82
CA VAL A 372 11.51 -1.46 5.04
C VAL A 372 10.95 -0.21 4.34
N THR A 373 10.39 -0.37 3.14
CA THR A 373 9.67 0.73 2.45
C THR A 373 8.47 1.20 3.25
N MET A 374 7.64 0.28 3.73
CA MET A 374 6.48 0.62 4.58
C MET A 374 6.87 1.31 5.88
N ALA A 375 8.00 0.95 6.48
CA ALA A 375 8.46 1.58 7.72
C ALA A 375 8.70 3.07 7.61
N THR A 376 9.20 3.57 6.48
CA THR A 376 9.47 5.01 6.32
C THR A 376 8.17 5.81 6.28
N ILE A 377 7.13 5.26 5.63
CA ILE A 377 5.78 5.86 5.55
C ILE A 377 5.06 5.74 6.88
N TYR A 378 5.11 4.56 7.52
CA TYR A 378 4.54 4.33 8.85
C TYR A 378 5.13 5.28 9.90
N ALA A 379 6.46 5.46 9.88
CA ALA A 379 7.13 6.36 10.80
C ALA A 379 6.63 7.79 10.64
N GLU A 380 6.46 8.27 9.40
CA GLU A 380 5.90 9.59 9.14
C GLU A 380 4.48 9.73 9.69
N GLU A 381 3.61 8.77 9.38
CA GLU A 381 2.21 8.75 9.82
C GLU A 381 2.06 8.81 11.34
N ASN A 382 2.96 8.15 12.06
CA ASN A 382 2.94 8.09 13.52
C ASN A 382 3.82 9.16 14.18
N GLY A 383 4.38 10.10 13.41
CA GLY A 383 5.24 11.16 13.92
C GLY A 383 6.59 10.67 14.48
N ILE A 384 6.99 9.45 14.14
CA ILE A 384 8.28 8.87 14.52
C ILE A 384 9.36 9.45 13.61
N THR A 385 10.41 9.97 14.20
CA THR A 385 11.53 10.63 13.50
C THR A 385 12.81 9.84 13.67
N GLN A 386 13.88 10.26 13.00
CA GLN A 386 15.22 9.71 13.23
C GLN A 386 15.61 9.68 14.72
N ASN A 387 15.26 10.74 15.47
CA ASN A 387 15.58 10.88 16.90
C ASN A 387 14.71 10.00 17.81
N THR A 388 13.51 9.64 17.36
CA THR A 388 12.56 8.80 18.11
C THR A 388 12.41 7.40 17.49
N SER A 389 13.37 6.98 16.66
CA SER A 389 13.39 5.69 15.96
C SER A 389 13.17 4.46 16.86
N ASN A 390 13.44 4.57 18.17
CA ASN A 390 13.13 3.54 19.16
C ASN A 390 11.63 3.33 19.42
N GLU A 391 10.77 4.24 18.98
CA GLU A 391 9.31 4.12 19.00
C GLU A 391 8.79 3.19 17.89
N MET A 392 9.58 2.94 16.84
CA MET A 392 9.25 1.89 15.87
C MET A 392 9.15 0.52 16.60
N PRO A 393 8.22 -0.35 16.17
CA PRO A 393 8.10 -1.68 16.77
C PRO A 393 9.36 -2.52 16.53
N LEU A 394 9.62 -3.43 17.48
CA LEU A 394 10.52 -4.55 17.25
C LEU A 394 9.77 -5.61 16.42
N VAL A 395 10.45 -6.22 15.46
CA VAL A 395 9.84 -7.20 14.56
C VAL A 395 10.72 -8.43 14.44
N ASN A 396 10.20 -9.62 14.75
CA ASN A 396 10.94 -10.88 14.62
C ASN A 396 10.64 -11.61 13.30
N LEU A 397 10.16 -10.89 12.28
CA LEU A 397 9.64 -11.46 11.03
C LEU A 397 10.71 -12.16 10.18
N PHE A 398 11.99 -11.79 10.35
CA PHE A 398 13.14 -12.31 9.59
C PHE A 398 14.17 -12.97 10.52
N GLY A 399 13.67 -13.67 11.55
CA GLY A 399 14.51 -14.25 12.61
C GLY A 399 14.82 -13.27 13.74
N THR A 400 15.45 -13.77 14.80
CA THR A 400 15.73 -12.96 16.01
C THR A 400 16.89 -11.99 15.82
N ASP A 401 17.79 -12.26 14.88
CA ASP A 401 18.96 -11.43 14.64
C ASP A 401 18.61 -10.10 13.93
N MET A 402 17.41 -10.01 13.37
CA MET A 402 16.90 -8.84 12.66
C MET A 402 15.79 -8.10 13.42
N GLU A 403 15.65 -8.34 14.72
CA GLU A 403 14.59 -7.78 15.58
C GLU A 403 14.44 -6.25 15.43
N ARG A 404 15.57 -5.57 15.18
CA ARG A 404 15.67 -4.11 15.11
C ARG A 404 15.58 -3.51 13.72
N LEU A 405 15.33 -4.31 12.67
CA LEU A 405 15.50 -3.85 11.28
C LEU A 405 14.75 -2.54 10.98
N LEU A 406 13.49 -2.39 11.41
CA LEU A 406 12.70 -1.17 11.20
C LEU A 406 13.25 0.03 11.99
N ARG A 407 13.69 -0.20 13.23
CA ARG A 407 14.31 0.83 14.06
C ARG A 407 15.61 1.34 13.45
N ASP A 408 16.43 0.41 12.97
CA ASP A 408 17.74 0.72 12.43
C ASP A 408 17.63 1.43 11.07
N ALA A 409 16.59 1.14 10.27
CA ALA A 409 16.21 1.92 9.09
C ALA A 409 15.92 3.39 9.44
N ILE A 410 14.95 3.62 10.34
CA ILE A 410 14.52 4.97 10.71
C ILE A 410 15.62 5.73 11.45
N LEU A 411 16.43 5.05 12.28
CA LEU A 411 17.59 5.66 12.92
C LEU A 411 18.62 6.16 11.89
N ALA A 412 18.76 5.46 10.76
CA ALA A 412 19.75 5.79 9.75
C ALA A 412 19.26 6.88 8.78
N VAL A 413 18.04 6.76 8.26
CA VAL A 413 17.53 7.65 7.21
C VAL A 413 16.38 8.56 7.65
N GLY A 414 15.81 8.36 8.83
CA GLY A 414 14.60 9.07 9.27
C GLY A 414 13.33 8.51 8.64
N ASN A 415 12.21 9.19 8.87
CA ASN A 415 10.95 8.89 8.19
C ASN A 415 10.92 9.43 6.75
N TYR A 416 9.85 9.12 6.03
CA TYR A 416 9.70 9.52 4.62
C TYR A 416 9.81 11.05 4.41
N ASP A 417 9.17 11.87 5.26
CA ASP A 417 9.26 13.33 5.19
C ASP A 417 10.69 13.85 5.44
N GLU A 418 11.42 13.26 6.40
CA GLU A 418 12.83 13.60 6.66
C GLU A 418 13.72 13.27 5.46
N MET A 419 13.55 12.08 4.86
CA MET A 419 14.24 11.69 3.63
C MET A 419 13.92 12.68 2.49
N TYR A 420 12.64 13.02 2.32
CA TYR A 420 12.20 13.92 1.26
C TYR A 420 12.80 15.32 1.42
N ARG A 421 12.74 15.90 2.63
CA ARG A 421 13.30 17.23 2.91
C ARG A 421 14.82 17.26 2.83
N ARG A 422 15.50 16.16 3.16
CA ARG A 422 16.96 16.03 3.00
C ARG A 422 17.37 16.20 1.53
N VAL A 423 16.62 15.58 0.62
CA VAL A 423 16.94 15.55 -0.81
C VAL A 423 16.38 16.77 -1.57
N PHE A 424 15.11 17.09 -1.36
CA PHE A 424 14.44 18.16 -2.11
C PHE A 424 14.62 19.55 -1.50
N GLY A 425 15.00 19.61 -0.21
CA GLY A 425 15.27 20.82 0.55
C GLY A 425 14.28 21.02 1.69
N GLN A 426 14.69 21.70 2.77
CA GLN A 426 13.90 21.88 3.99
C GLN A 426 12.56 22.61 3.79
N ASN A 427 12.48 23.44 2.75
CA ASN A 427 11.25 24.18 2.39
C ASN A 427 10.46 23.51 1.25
N ALA A 428 10.87 22.32 0.79
CA ALA A 428 10.15 21.60 -0.24
C ALA A 428 8.80 21.15 0.30
N THR A 429 7.73 21.57 -0.37
CA THR A 429 6.36 21.13 -0.04
C THR A 429 6.03 19.95 -0.94
N ARG A 430 5.73 18.79 -0.34
CA ARG A 430 5.17 17.65 -1.08
C ARG A 430 3.77 18.01 -1.57
N VAL A 431 3.43 17.57 -2.77
CA VAL A 431 2.12 17.78 -3.39
C VAL A 431 1.65 16.48 -4.04
N GLY A 432 0.33 16.35 -4.18
CA GLY A 432 -0.31 15.19 -4.81
C GLY A 432 0.02 13.87 -4.14
N LEU A 433 0.30 12.85 -4.96
CA LEU A 433 0.47 11.46 -4.54
C LEU A 433 1.64 11.23 -3.54
N ASN A 434 2.65 12.11 -3.51
CA ASN A 434 3.75 12.01 -2.55
C ASN A 434 3.38 12.47 -1.13
N MET A 435 2.16 12.97 -0.90
CA MET A 435 1.67 13.27 0.44
C MET A 435 1.17 11.99 1.13
N LEU A 436 1.24 11.98 2.46
CA LEU A 436 0.59 10.95 3.28
C LEU A 436 -0.93 11.02 3.11
N ASN A 437 -1.57 9.87 2.92
CA ASN A 437 -3.01 9.74 3.08
C ASN A 437 -3.32 9.35 4.52
N ALA A 438 -3.51 10.37 5.37
CA ALA A 438 -3.80 10.20 6.78
C ALA A 438 -5.30 10.33 7.08
N SER A 439 -5.74 9.84 8.23
CA SER A 439 -7.14 9.94 8.65
C SER A 439 -7.62 11.41 8.79
N PRO A 440 -8.82 11.76 8.26
CA PRO A 440 -9.76 10.90 7.54
C PRO A 440 -9.23 10.51 6.16
N PHE A 441 -9.20 9.19 5.89
CA PHE A 441 -8.56 8.65 4.69
C PHE A 441 -9.34 9.03 3.43
N GLY A 442 -8.63 9.64 2.49
CA GLY A 442 -9.13 9.98 1.16
C GLY A 442 -8.97 8.85 0.15
N PRO A 443 -9.27 9.09 -1.14
CA PRO A 443 -9.24 8.09 -2.21
C PRO A 443 -7.92 7.29 -2.31
N GLN A 444 -8.02 5.95 -2.40
CA GLN A 444 -6.88 5.01 -2.43
C GLN A 444 -6.82 4.14 -3.69
N HIS A 445 -7.76 4.26 -4.62
CA HIS A 445 -7.67 3.53 -5.89
C HIS A 445 -6.95 4.37 -6.93
N TYR A 446 -5.82 3.88 -7.43
CA TYR A 446 -5.02 4.56 -8.45
C TYR A 446 -4.64 3.60 -9.59
N PRO A 447 -4.97 3.93 -10.86
CA PRO A 447 -4.60 3.10 -12.00
C PRO A 447 -3.18 3.41 -12.47
N TYR A 448 -2.21 2.60 -12.02
CA TYR A 448 -0.79 2.68 -12.40
C TYR A 448 -0.53 2.16 -13.82
N LEU A 449 -0.87 2.94 -14.84
CA LEU A 449 -0.84 2.47 -16.23
C LEU A 449 0.04 3.36 -17.15
N TYR A 450 1.06 4.07 -16.64
CA TYR A 450 1.89 5.00 -17.42
C TYR A 450 3.39 4.88 -17.16
#